data_AF-A0A803MN31-F1
#
_entry.id   AF-A0A803MN31-F1
#
_cell.length_a   1.000
_cell.length_b   1.000
_cell.length_c   1.000
_cell.angle_alpha   90.00
_cell.angle_beta   90.00
_cell.angle_gamma   90.00
#
_symmetry.space_group_name_H-M   'P 1'
#
loop_
_entity.id
_entity.type
_entity.pdbx_description
1 polymer ?
#
loop_
_entity_poly.entity_id
_entity_poly.type
_entity_poly.pdbx_seq_one_letter_code
_entity_poly.pdbx_strand_id
1 'polypeptide(L)'
;MKWDYEHFGDLMVFNTTYRTNKYGMICAPFVGKNHHNNNVMFGMGFVLDEKTSSFIWLFESFMRSMGGGRHPITIMTDQASSIAVDRVAIITGASRGIGRGVALHLASIGAKLVINYTSPSSKTHADQLVSQINSLSISSITTLRAIAVQADVSDETQVKALFNTAEQTFYTQPHIVVTSAGGTFLCIKEADNRVKRGGGGRIVTVSSSVVGSLKQKYGAYAASKAAVEAMTTILAKELKGSGITVNAVAPGPVATEMFFEGKSEEMVKKIADECPLKRLGKVEDVASLVRFLGSDAGGWVNGQIIRVNGGYA
;
A
#
# COMPACT_ATOMS: atom_id res chain seq x y z
N MET A 1 9.68 -23.26 28.57
CA MET A 1 9.59 -22.22 27.53
C MET A 1 10.45 -22.66 26.32
N LYS A 2 9.99 -23.69 25.59
CA LYS A 2 10.75 -24.38 24.53
C LYS A 2 10.27 -24.00 23.11
N TRP A 3 9.18 -23.24 23.01
CA TRP A 3 8.42 -23.05 21.77
C TRP A 3 9.04 -22.04 20.81
N ASP A 4 9.70 -20.99 21.30
CA ASP A 4 10.24 -19.94 20.42
C ASP A 4 11.41 -20.45 19.55
N TYR A 5 12.24 -21.37 20.04
CA TYR A 5 13.35 -21.92 19.25
C TYR A 5 12.87 -22.84 18.13
N GLU A 6 11.79 -23.60 18.36
CA GLU A 6 11.15 -24.45 17.34
C GLU A 6 10.42 -23.63 16.27
N HIS A 7 9.93 -22.43 16.60
CA HIS A 7 9.24 -21.56 15.65
C HIS A 7 10.17 -20.60 14.90
N PHE A 8 11.30 -20.18 15.49
CA PHE A 8 12.15 -19.11 14.94
C PHE A 8 13.59 -19.51 14.58
N GLY A 9 14.13 -20.64 15.06
CA GLY A 9 15.50 -21.07 14.75
C GLY A 9 16.59 -20.02 15.04
N ASP A 10 17.69 -20.04 14.27
CA ASP A 10 18.69 -18.96 14.20
C ASP A 10 18.05 -17.70 13.58
N LEU A 11 17.22 -17.01 14.37
CA LEU A 11 16.53 -15.79 13.98
C LEU A 11 17.55 -14.72 13.61
N MET A 12 17.52 -14.20 12.39
CA MET A 12 18.38 -13.09 11.96
C MET A 12 17.58 -11.80 11.94
N VAL A 13 17.82 -10.91 12.90
CA VAL A 13 17.29 -9.55 12.96
C VAL A 13 18.28 -8.60 12.28
N PHE A 14 17.78 -7.88 11.29
CA PHE A 14 18.47 -6.83 10.55
C PHE A 14 17.96 -5.48 11.05
N ASN A 15 18.84 -4.69 11.67
CA ASN A 15 18.52 -3.42 12.30
C ASN A 15 19.36 -2.29 11.70
N THR A 16 18.75 -1.44 10.88
CA THR A 16 19.36 -0.26 10.24
C THR A 16 19.12 1.05 11.00
N THR A 17 18.50 0.97 12.18
CA THR A 17 18.10 2.14 12.97
C THR A 17 19.29 3.03 13.39
N TYR A 18 20.52 2.49 13.44
CA TYR A 18 21.76 3.25 13.68
C TYR A 18 22.39 3.68 12.36
N ARG A 19 21.84 4.76 11.80
CA ARG A 19 21.91 5.09 10.37
C ARG A 19 23.29 5.22 9.74
N THR A 20 24.33 5.71 10.42
CA THR A 20 25.66 5.84 9.78
C THR A 20 26.82 5.86 10.79
N ASN A 21 27.99 5.39 10.38
CA ASN A 21 29.24 5.64 11.10
C ASN A 21 29.80 7.05 10.76
N LYS A 22 30.94 7.43 11.37
CA LYS A 22 31.60 8.74 11.10
C LYS A 22 31.99 9.00 9.64
N TYR A 23 31.91 7.99 8.78
CA TYR A 23 32.18 8.06 7.34
C TYR A 23 30.91 8.03 6.49
N GLY A 24 29.72 8.12 7.09
CA GLY A 24 28.45 8.11 6.38
C GLY A 24 28.00 6.74 5.87
N MET A 25 28.69 5.64 6.27
CA MET A 25 28.34 4.29 5.84
C MET A 25 27.27 3.69 6.76
N ILE A 26 26.30 3.01 6.16
CA ILE A 26 25.17 2.40 6.87
C ILE A 26 25.65 1.12 7.55
N CYS A 27 25.41 1.05 8.85
CA CYS A 27 25.74 -0.12 9.66
C CYS A 27 24.59 -1.13 9.59
N ALA A 28 24.89 -2.35 9.17
CA ALA A 28 23.93 -3.43 8.99
C ALA A 28 24.36 -4.65 9.81
N PRO A 29 24.04 -4.70 11.11
CA PRO A 29 24.33 -5.84 11.98
C PRO A 29 23.34 -6.99 11.72
N PHE A 30 23.87 -8.21 11.72
CA PHE A 30 23.11 -9.45 11.79
C PHE A 30 23.10 -9.92 13.23
N VAL A 31 21.97 -9.78 13.93
CA VAL A 31 21.81 -10.22 15.32
C VAL A 31 20.76 -11.31 15.41
N GLY A 32 20.80 -12.13 16.45
CA GLY A 32 19.85 -13.20 16.63
C GLY A 32 19.91 -13.83 18.00
N LYS A 33 19.25 -14.96 18.16
CA LYS A 33 19.16 -15.68 19.44
C LYS A 33 19.81 -17.04 19.30
N ASN A 34 20.77 -17.36 20.17
CA ASN A 34 21.39 -18.69 20.18
C ASN A 34 20.53 -19.72 20.94
N HIS A 35 20.95 -20.98 20.92
CA HIS A 35 20.28 -22.10 21.62
C HIS A 35 20.24 -21.97 23.16
N HIS A 36 20.91 -20.97 23.73
CA HIS A 36 20.82 -20.60 25.15
C HIS A 36 19.89 -19.41 25.41
N ASN A 37 19.11 -18.99 24.40
CA ASN A 37 18.20 -17.86 24.49
C ASN A 37 18.91 -16.50 24.68
N ASN A 38 20.21 -16.41 24.39
CA ASN A 38 20.98 -15.18 24.46
C ASN A 38 20.97 -14.45 23.12
N ASN A 39 20.87 -13.12 23.15
CA ASN A 39 21.08 -12.29 21.97
C ASN A 39 22.56 -12.35 21.59
N VAL A 40 22.84 -12.72 20.34
CA VAL A 40 24.17 -12.84 19.76
C VAL A 40 24.24 -12.05 18.47
N MET A 41 25.38 -11.43 18.19
CA MET A 41 25.66 -10.78 16.94
C MET A 41 26.43 -11.75 16.05
N PHE A 42 25.81 -12.19 14.96
CA PHE A 42 26.39 -13.13 14.00
C PHE A 42 27.38 -12.46 13.04
N GLY A 43 27.19 -11.16 12.75
CA GLY A 43 28.06 -10.42 11.87
C GLY A 43 27.63 -8.97 11.69
N MET A 44 28.42 -8.20 10.94
CA MET A 44 28.13 -6.81 10.60
C MET A 44 28.70 -6.46 9.23
N GLY A 45 27.89 -5.80 8.41
CA GLY A 45 28.37 -5.15 7.20
C GLY A 45 28.22 -3.65 7.28
N PHE A 46 29.10 -2.95 6.57
CA PHE A 46 28.92 -1.54 6.25
C PHE A 46 28.59 -1.42 4.76
N VAL A 47 27.45 -0.83 4.44
CA VAL A 47 27.04 -0.58 3.04
C VAL A 47 27.11 0.91 2.74
N LEU A 48 27.51 1.22 1.51
CA LEU A 48 27.70 2.59 1.05
C LEU A 48 26.37 3.31 0.75
N ASP A 49 25.32 2.55 0.43
CA ASP A 49 23.99 3.07 0.10
C ASP A 49 22.86 2.07 0.41
N GLU A 50 21.62 2.56 0.48
CA GLU A 50 20.40 1.74 0.68
C GLU A 50 19.87 1.13 -0.64
N LYS A 51 20.74 0.68 -1.55
CA LYS A 51 20.28 0.02 -2.78
C LYS A 51 20.08 -1.47 -2.56
N THR A 52 19.10 -2.05 -3.26
CA THR A 52 18.83 -3.50 -3.25
C THR A 52 20.07 -4.34 -3.55
N SER A 53 20.90 -3.91 -4.51
CA SER A 53 22.17 -4.58 -4.86
C SER A 53 23.14 -4.67 -3.68
N SER A 54 23.21 -3.61 -2.86
CA SER A 54 24.08 -3.54 -1.69
C SER A 54 23.63 -4.51 -0.60
N PHE A 55 22.31 -4.65 -0.42
CA PHE A 55 21.73 -5.64 0.51
C PHE A 55 21.85 -7.08 0.00
N ILE A 56 21.70 -7.33 -1.30
CA ILE A 56 21.94 -8.65 -1.91
C ILE A 56 23.40 -9.08 -1.68
N TRP A 57 24.36 -8.21 -2.02
CA TRP A 57 25.79 -8.50 -1.80
C TRP A 57 26.09 -8.80 -0.33
N LEU A 58 25.53 -8.00 0.58
CA LEU A 58 25.72 -8.18 2.01
C LEU A 58 25.16 -9.53 2.48
N PHE A 59 23.96 -9.88 2.04
CA PHE A 59 23.32 -11.14 2.37
C PHE A 59 24.09 -12.34 1.81
N GLU A 60 24.48 -12.32 0.54
CA GLU A 60 25.31 -13.38 -0.07
C GLU A 60 26.66 -13.55 0.65
N SER A 61 27.26 -12.45 1.09
CA SER A 61 28.52 -12.47 1.85
C SER A 61 28.34 -13.09 3.23
N PHE A 62 27.23 -12.79 3.91
CA PHE A 62 26.85 -13.46 5.15
C PHE A 62 26.61 -14.96 4.94
N MET A 63 25.83 -15.33 3.92
CA MET A 63 25.54 -16.74 3.58
C MET A 63 26.79 -17.56 3.25
N ARG A 64 27.74 -16.98 2.51
CA ARG A 64 29.05 -17.60 2.26
C ARG A 64 29.83 -17.83 3.55
N SER A 65 29.79 -16.87 4.47
CA SER A 65 30.46 -16.96 5.77
C SER A 65 29.84 -18.03 6.69
N MET A 66 28.57 -18.36 6.49
CA MET A 66 27.86 -19.43 7.20
C MET A 66 28.13 -20.85 6.64
N GLY A 67 29.07 -20.99 5.71
CA GLY A 67 29.46 -22.29 5.15
C GLY A 67 28.54 -22.79 4.03
N GLY A 68 27.80 -21.89 3.37
CA GLY A 68 27.11 -22.14 2.09
C GLY A 68 25.87 -23.05 2.12
N GLY A 69 25.64 -23.81 3.20
CA GLY A 69 24.49 -24.71 3.35
C GLY A 69 23.66 -24.51 4.62
N ARG A 70 24.04 -23.55 5.49
CA ARG A 70 23.30 -23.21 6.72
C ARG A 70 22.59 -21.88 6.50
N HIS A 71 21.31 -21.95 6.14
CA HIS A 71 20.50 -20.77 5.87
C HIS A 71 19.69 -20.38 7.12
N PRO A 72 19.57 -19.08 7.45
CA PRO A 72 18.67 -18.64 8.50
C PRO A 72 17.24 -19.06 8.16
N ILE A 73 16.53 -19.61 9.15
CA ILE A 73 15.15 -20.11 8.99
C ILE A 73 14.16 -18.94 8.89
N THR A 74 14.49 -17.79 9.49
CA THR A 74 13.67 -16.58 9.46
C THR A 74 14.54 -15.33 9.50
N ILE A 75 14.21 -14.36 8.66
CA ILE A 75 14.86 -13.04 8.60
C ILE A 75 13.82 -11.99 9.00
N MET A 76 14.11 -11.21 10.03
CA MET A 76 13.32 -10.05 10.43
C MET A 76 14.11 -8.78 10.08
N THR A 77 13.55 -7.91 9.26
CA THR A 77 14.16 -6.61 8.95
C THR A 77 13.37 -5.49 9.60
N ASP A 78 14.04 -4.47 10.14
CA ASP A 78 13.39 -3.19 10.38
C ASP A 78 13.06 -2.47 9.07
N GLN A 79 12.26 -1.41 9.17
CA GLN A 79 11.65 -0.62 8.08
C GLN A 79 12.67 -0.07 7.08
N ALA A 80 13.18 -0.92 6.20
CA ALA A 80 13.98 -0.49 5.06
C ALA A 80 13.03 -0.03 3.96
N SER A 81 13.09 1.25 3.59
CA SER A 81 12.39 1.81 2.43
C SER A 81 12.62 1.02 1.14
N SER A 82 13.75 0.31 1.06
CA SER A 82 14.14 -0.58 -0.03
C SER A 82 13.35 -1.90 -0.11
N ILE A 83 12.63 -2.31 0.96
CA ILE A 83 11.78 -3.53 0.97
C ILE A 83 10.34 -3.24 0.51
N ALA A 84 9.95 -1.96 0.41
CA ALA A 84 8.72 -1.54 -0.28
C ALA A 84 8.89 -1.49 -1.81
N VAL A 85 10.12 -1.56 -2.31
CA VAL A 85 10.45 -1.61 -3.74
C VAL A 85 9.87 -2.90 -4.32
N ASP A 86 9.23 -2.81 -5.50
CA ASP A 86 8.62 -3.92 -6.25
C ASP A 86 7.27 -4.49 -5.77
N ARG A 87 6.61 -3.89 -4.76
CA ARG A 87 5.21 -4.27 -4.46
C ARG A 87 4.30 -3.97 -5.64
N VAL A 88 3.46 -4.94 -6.00
CA VAL A 88 2.42 -4.76 -7.02
C VAL A 88 1.16 -4.20 -6.37
N ALA A 89 0.65 -3.08 -6.88
CA ALA A 89 -0.59 -2.47 -6.42
C ALA A 89 -1.63 -2.38 -7.55
N ILE A 90 -2.86 -2.80 -7.27
CA ILE A 90 -4.03 -2.59 -8.12
C ILE A 90 -4.83 -1.43 -7.55
N ILE A 91 -5.10 -0.41 -8.37
CA ILE A 91 -5.86 0.77 -7.97
C ILE A 91 -7.04 0.94 -8.92
N THR A 92 -8.26 0.76 -8.41
CA THR A 92 -9.49 0.98 -9.20
C THR A 92 -9.83 2.46 -9.31
N GLY A 93 -10.32 2.89 -10.47
CA GLY A 93 -10.67 4.31 -10.69
C GLY A 93 -9.46 5.24 -10.60
N ALA A 94 -8.29 4.77 -11.02
CA ALA A 94 -7.01 5.45 -10.82
C ALA A 94 -6.66 6.49 -11.90
N SER A 95 -7.48 6.61 -12.95
CA SER A 95 -7.22 7.53 -14.06
C SER A 95 -7.19 9.01 -13.63
N ARG A 96 -7.95 9.39 -12.59
CA ARG A 96 -8.09 10.78 -12.12
C ARG A 96 -8.30 10.91 -10.62
N GLY A 97 -8.33 12.15 -10.13
CA GLY A 97 -8.68 12.52 -8.76
C GLY A 97 -7.81 11.81 -7.71
N ILE A 98 -8.47 11.29 -6.66
CA ILE A 98 -7.78 10.64 -5.53
C ILE A 98 -7.00 9.40 -6.00
N GLY A 99 -7.59 8.56 -6.86
CA GLY A 99 -6.95 7.34 -7.34
C GLY A 99 -5.63 7.63 -8.08
N ARG A 100 -5.61 8.68 -8.91
CA ARG A 100 -4.38 9.15 -9.58
C ARG A 100 -3.30 9.57 -8.58
N GLY A 101 -3.66 10.36 -7.56
CA GLY A 101 -2.68 10.79 -6.57
C GLY A 101 -2.15 9.64 -5.72
N VAL A 102 -3.01 8.70 -5.32
CA VAL A 102 -2.58 7.46 -4.67
C VAL A 102 -1.57 6.70 -5.53
N ALA A 103 -1.85 6.56 -6.84
CA ALA A 103 -0.93 5.92 -7.77
C ALA A 103 0.45 6.62 -7.79
N LEU A 104 0.49 7.95 -7.89
CA LEU A 104 1.75 8.71 -7.87
C LEU A 104 2.51 8.54 -6.54
N HIS A 105 1.82 8.53 -5.41
CA HIS A 105 2.43 8.35 -4.08
C HIS A 105 2.96 6.93 -3.84
N LEU A 106 2.32 5.90 -4.40
CA LEU A 106 2.83 4.53 -4.38
C LEU A 106 3.97 4.36 -5.39
N ALA A 107 3.89 5.00 -6.56
CA ALA A 107 4.99 5.03 -7.52
C ALA A 107 6.26 5.67 -6.92
N SER A 108 6.13 6.70 -6.09
CA SER A 108 7.30 7.36 -5.48
C SER A 108 8.04 6.51 -4.43
N ILE A 109 7.49 5.36 -4.00
CA ILE A 109 8.17 4.35 -3.17
C ILE A 109 8.57 3.08 -3.92
N GLY A 110 8.57 3.10 -5.25
CA GLY A 110 9.04 1.94 -6.00
C GLY A 110 7.97 0.87 -6.26
N ALA A 111 6.69 1.12 -5.97
CA ALA A 111 5.63 0.18 -6.32
C ALA A 111 5.45 0.03 -7.84
N LYS A 112 5.03 -1.16 -8.26
CA LYS A 112 4.53 -1.50 -9.61
C LYS A 112 3.01 -1.39 -9.61
N LEU A 113 2.43 -0.76 -10.63
CA LEU A 113 1.06 -0.28 -10.58
C LEU A 113 0.20 -0.81 -11.73
N VAL A 114 -0.99 -1.26 -11.38
CA VAL A 114 -2.07 -1.53 -12.33
C VAL A 114 -3.11 -0.43 -12.17
N ILE A 115 -3.17 0.44 -13.17
CA ILE A 115 -4.07 1.59 -13.22
C ILE A 115 -5.37 1.14 -13.89
N ASN A 116 -6.40 0.85 -13.08
CA ASN A 116 -7.71 0.52 -13.62
C ASN A 116 -8.50 1.78 -14.01
N TYR A 117 -9.16 1.68 -15.17
CA TYR A 117 -10.12 2.65 -15.68
C TYR A 117 -11.33 1.91 -16.27
N THR A 118 -12.49 2.56 -16.35
CA THR A 118 -13.76 1.90 -16.70
C THR A 118 -14.25 2.27 -18.10
N SER A 119 -14.15 3.55 -18.49
CA SER A 119 -14.69 4.05 -19.76
C SER A 119 -13.61 4.41 -20.78
N PRO A 120 -13.91 4.33 -22.09
CA PRO A 120 -13.01 4.83 -23.14
C PRO A 120 -12.59 6.29 -22.94
N SER A 121 -13.51 7.14 -22.45
CA SER A 121 -13.22 8.55 -22.13
C SER A 121 -12.16 8.74 -21.04
N SER A 122 -11.98 7.74 -20.18
CA SER A 122 -10.95 7.76 -19.12
C SER A 122 -9.62 7.13 -19.53
N LYS A 123 -9.55 6.49 -20.71
CA LYS A 123 -8.36 5.81 -21.22
C LYS A 123 -7.17 6.76 -21.35
N THR A 124 -7.35 7.91 -21.99
CA THR A 124 -6.28 8.89 -22.22
C THR A 124 -5.63 9.33 -20.90
N HIS A 125 -6.43 9.56 -19.86
CA HIS A 125 -5.92 9.95 -18.54
C HIS A 125 -5.11 8.82 -17.87
N ALA A 126 -5.55 7.57 -18.04
CA ALA A 126 -4.84 6.39 -17.55
C ALA A 126 -3.51 6.20 -18.30
N ASP A 127 -3.51 6.30 -19.62
CA ASP A 127 -2.31 6.15 -20.46
C ASP A 127 -1.28 7.24 -20.18
N GLN A 128 -1.73 8.48 -19.95
CA GLN A 128 -0.87 9.58 -19.51
C GLN A 128 -0.25 9.30 -18.14
N LEU A 129 -1.02 8.77 -17.18
CA LEU A 129 -0.51 8.40 -15.86
C LEU A 129 0.53 7.29 -15.95
N VAL A 130 0.26 6.26 -16.74
CA VAL A 130 1.20 5.15 -16.99
C VAL A 130 2.49 5.67 -17.61
N SER A 131 2.38 6.52 -18.63
CA SER A 131 3.54 7.13 -19.28
C SER A 131 4.36 7.97 -18.30
N GLN A 132 3.70 8.74 -17.45
CA GLN A 132 4.36 9.52 -16.39
C GLN A 132 5.07 8.60 -15.39
N ILE A 133 4.45 7.53 -14.91
CA ILE A 133 5.07 6.62 -13.93
C ILE A 133 6.26 5.88 -14.55
N ASN A 134 6.12 5.43 -15.79
CA ASN A 134 7.19 4.70 -16.48
C ASN A 134 8.37 5.61 -16.88
N SER A 135 8.17 6.93 -16.98
CA SER A 135 9.26 7.89 -17.23
C SER A 135 9.98 8.34 -15.94
N LEU A 136 9.39 8.13 -14.76
CA LEU A 136 10.00 8.39 -13.46
C LEU A 136 11.05 7.31 -13.14
N SER A 137 12.23 7.43 -13.74
CA SER A 137 13.39 6.57 -13.46
C SER A 137 13.88 6.77 -12.03
N ILE A 138 13.90 5.69 -11.24
CA ILE A 138 14.52 5.64 -9.89
C ILE A 138 15.88 4.89 -9.95
N SER A 139 16.20 4.24 -11.08
CA SER A 139 17.41 3.41 -11.24
C SER A 139 17.76 3.21 -12.72
N SER A 140 19.04 2.95 -13.03
CA SER A 140 19.61 2.79 -14.39
C SER A 140 19.09 1.59 -15.20
N ILE A 141 17.99 0.96 -14.77
CA ILE A 141 17.31 -0.14 -15.47
C ILE A 141 15.87 0.31 -15.73
N THR A 142 15.50 0.38 -17.01
CA THR A 142 14.12 0.64 -17.46
C THR A 142 13.24 -0.59 -17.22
N THR A 143 12.81 -0.79 -15.98
CA THR A 143 11.76 -1.78 -15.65
C THR A 143 10.38 -1.16 -15.84
N LEU A 144 9.46 -1.87 -16.51
CA LEU A 144 8.05 -1.47 -16.59
C LEU A 144 7.46 -1.34 -15.17
N ARG A 145 6.91 -0.17 -14.84
CA ARG A 145 6.39 0.15 -13.50
C ARG A 145 4.89 0.33 -13.45
N ALA A 146 4.25 0.64 -14.56
CA ALA A 146 2.82 0.82 -14.62
C ALA A 146 2.22 0.30 -15.93
N ILE A 147 1.01 -0.23 -15.82
CA ILE A 147 0.14 -0.58 -16.94
C ILE A 147 -1.27 -0.01 -16.72
N ALA A 148 -1.98 0.25 -17.81
CA ALA A 148 -3.39 0.62 -17.78
C ALA A 148 -4.24 -0.60 -18.14
N VAL A 149 -5.29 -0.88 -17.37
CA VAL A 149 -6.20 -2.01 -17.62
C VAL A 149 -7.64 -1.52 -17.56
N GLN A 150 -8.35 -1.70 -18.67
CA GLN A 150 -9.78 -1.42 -18.70
C GLN A 150 -10.53 -2.57 -18.02
N ALA A 151 -11.33 -2.25 -17.01
CA ALA A 151 -12.25 -3.21 -16.41
C ALA A 151 -13.40 -2.48 -15.74
N ASP A 152 -14.63 -2.96 -15.98
CA ASP A 152 -15.77 -2.62 -15.16
C ASP A 152 -15.73 -3.43 -13.86
N VAL A 153 -15.56 -2.74 -12.74
CA VAL A 153 -15.44 -3.38 -11.42
C VAL A 153 -16.78 -3.87 -10.85
N SER A 154 -17.89 -3.62 -11.56
CA SER A 154 -19.19 -4.25 -11.29
C SER A 154 -19.36 -5.62 -11.97
N ASP A 155 -18.45 -6.00 -12.87
CA ASP A 155 -18.43 -7.28 -13.57
C ASP A 155 -17.36 -8.22 -12.97
N GLU A 156 -17.78 -9.35 -12.42
CA GLU A 156 -16.90 -10.32 -11.77
C GLU A 156 -15.83 -10.90 -12.72
N THR A 157 -16.17 -11.11 -13.99
CA THR A 157 -15.25 -11.65 -15.00
C THR A 157 -14.15 -10.63 -15.30
N GLN A 158 -14.51 -9.36 -15.41
CA GLN A 158 -13.56 -8.29 -15.65
C GLN A 158 -12.67 -8.01 -14.43
N VAL A 159 -13.19 -8.14 -13.21
CA VAL A 159 -12.36 -8.07 -11.99
C VAL A 159 -11.33 -9.21 -11.95
N LYS A 160 -11.72 -10.45 -12.29
CA LYS A 160 -10.77 -11.57 -12.40
C LYS A 160 -9.70 -11.32 -13.46
N ALA A 161 -10.10 -10.81 -14.63
CA ALA A 161 -9.19 -10.46 -15.71
C ALA A 161 -8.20 -9.35 -15.30
N LEU A 162 -8.65 -8.35 -14.52
CA LEU A 162 -7.79 -7.31 -13.97
C LEU A 162 -6.68 -7.91 -13.08
N PHE A 163 -7.02 -8.81 -12.17
CA PHE A 163 -6.04 -9.48 -11.30
C PHE A 163 -5.12 -10.42 -12.09
N ASN A 164 -5.66 -11.20 -13.03
CA ASN A 164 -4.85 -12.05 -13.93
C ASN A 164 -3.82 -11.22 -14.69
N THR A 165 -4.22 -10.06 -15.22
CA THR A 165 -3.33 -9.18 -15.98
C THR A 165 -2.22 -8.61 -15.09
N ALA A 166 -2.53 -8.25 -13.84
CA ALA A 166 -1.54 -7.84 -12.85
C ALA A 166 -0.48 -8.91 -12.59
N GLU A 167 -0.93 -10.13 -12.33
CA GLU A 167 -0.09 -11.29 -12.03
C GLU A 167 0.77 -11.71 -13.22
N GLN A 168 0.20 -11.72 -14.43
CA GLN A 168 0.91 -12.05 -15.66
C GLN A 168 1.97 -11.01 -16.02
N THR A 169 1.69 -9.72 -15.79
CA THR A 169 2.62 -8.64 -16.15
C THR A 169 3.78 -8.54 -15.18
N PHE A 170 3.52 -8.70 -13.88
CA PHE A 170 4.53 -8.50 -12.84
C PHE A 170 5.04 -9.80 -12.21
N TYR A 171 4.57 -10.96 -12.70
CA TYR A 171 4.99 -12.30 -12.31
C TYR A 171 4.86 -12.57 -10.81
N THR A 172 3.91 -11.90 -10.14
CA THR A 172 3.67 -12.03 -8.71
C THR A 172 2.26 -11.58 -8.34
N GLN A 173 1.78 -12.08 -7.19
CA GLN A 173 0.51 -11.67 -6.62
C GLN A 173 0.50 -10.18 -6.25
N PRO A 174 -0.66 -9.51 -6.33
CA PRO A 174 -0.80 -8.16 -5.82
C PRO A 174 -0.52 -8.12 -4.31
N HIS A 175 0.20 -7.09 -3.89
CA HIS A 175 0.50 -6.83 -2.50
C HIS A 175 -0.50 -5.81 -1.92
N ILE A 176 -0.93 -4.86 -2.77
CA ILE A 176 -1.80 -3.75 -2.37
C ILE A 176 -3.02 -3.72 -3.30
N VAL A 177 -4.22 -3.63 -2.74
CA VAL A 177 -5.44 -3.36 -3.50
C VAL A 177 -6.11 -2.12 -2.93
N VAL A 178 -6.35 -1.12 -3.79
CA VAL A 178 -7.08 0.11 -3.47
C VAL A 178 -8.38 0.15 -4.28
N THR A 179 -9.53 0.08 -3.59
CA THR A 179 -10.84 -0.03 -4.26
C THR A 179 -11.90 0.93 -3.73
N SER A 180 -12.85 1.32 -4.59
CA SER A 180 -13.95 2.25 -4.28
C SER A 180 -15.34 1.67 -4.56
N ALA A 181 -16.35 2.27 -3.91
CA ALA A 181 -17.66 1.67 -3.59
C ALA A 181 -18.40 0.89 -4.70
N GLY A 182 -18.36 1.35 -5.97
CA GLY A 182 -19.14 0.74 -7.05
C GLY A 182 -18.78 -0.74 -7.34
N GLY A 183 -17.54 -1.15 -7.06
CA GLY A 183 -17.06 -2.53 -7.23
C GLY A 183 -16.32 -3.07 -6.02
N THR A 184 -16.43 -2.42 -4.85
CA THR A 184 -15.64 -2.79 -3.67
C THR A 184 -15.85 -4.25 -3.29
N PHE A 185 -17.10 -4.74 -3.28
CA PHE A 185 -17.40 -6.12 -2.92
C PHE A 185 -16.65 -7.15 -3.80
N LEU A 186 -16.74 -7.00 -5.12
CA LEU A 186 -16.07 -7.91 -6.06
C LEU A 186 -14.55 -7.79 -5.96
N CYS A 187 -14.02 -6.57 -5.82
CA CYS A 187 -12.59 -6.35 -5.66
C CYS A 187 -12.04 -6.95 -4.36
N ILE A 188 -12.74 -6.81 -3.23
CA ILE A 188 -12.26 -7.38 -1.96
C ILE A 188 -12.43 -8.91 -1.92
N LYS A 189 -13.48 -9.45 -2.55
CA LYS A 189 -13.65 -10.90 -2.76
C LYS A 189 -12.47 -11.48 -3.53
N GLU A 190 -12.08 -10.82 -4.62
CA GLU A 190 -10.93 -11.27 -5.41
C GLU A 190 -9.61 -11.06 -4.67
N ALA A 191 -9.49 -9.95 -3.92
CA ALA A 191 -8.32 -9.65 -3.11
C ALA A 191 -8.09 -10.66 -1.99
N ASP A 192 -9.12 -11.13 -1.28
CA ASP A 192 -9.00 -12.20 -0.29
C ASP A 192 -8.34 -13.45 -0.89
N ASN A 193 -8.76 -13.84 -2.09
CA ASN A 193 -8.22 -15.04 -2.75
C ASN A 193 -6.76 -14.90 -3.20
N ARG A 194 -6.28 -13.67 -3.47
CA ARG A 194 -5.04 -13.46 -4.26
C ARG A 194 -4.00 -12.54 -3.64
N VAL A 195 -4.38 -11.68 -2.72
CA VAL A 195 -3.40 -10.78 -2.08
C VAL A 195 -2.40 -11.62 -1.28
N LYS A 196 -1.13 -11.22 -1.39
CA LYS A 196 -0.02 -11.94 -0.77
C LYS A 196 -0.26 -12.26 0.71
N ARG A 197 -0.24 -13.56 1.05
CA ARG A 197 -0.36 -14.11 2.41
C ARG A 197 1.01 -14.25 3.06
N GLY A 198 1.03 -14.43 4.39
CA GLY A 198 2.25 -14.59 5.18
C GLY A 198 2.95 -13.28 5.58
N GLY A 199 2.26 -12.15 5.39
CA GLY A 199 2.77 -10.81 5.69
C GLY A 199 2.94 -9.94 4.44
N GLY A 200 2.75 -8.63 4.61
CA GLY A 200 2.92 -7.63 3.54
C GLY A 200 1.68 -7.36 2.66
N GLY A 201 0.64 -8.20 2.72
CA GLY A 201 -0.62 -7.96 2.02
C GLY A 201 -1.44 -6.81 2.65
N ARG A 202 -1.97 -5.90 1.81
CA ARG A 202 -2.72 -4.71 2.23
C ARG A 202 -3.96 -4.51 1.36
N ILE A 203 -5.12 -4.42 1.98
CA ILE A 203 -6.38 -4.03 1.34
C ILE A 203 -6.80 -2.68 1.90
N VAL A 204 -6.95 -1.69 1.03
CA VAL A 204 -7.41 -0.34 1.40
C VAL A 204 -8.69 -0.03 0.62
N THR A 205 -9.80 0.12 1.33
CA THR A 205 -11.07 0.53 0.73
C THR A 205 -11.27 2.04 0.87
N VAL A 206 -12.03 2.65 -0.04
CA VAL A 206 -12.32 4.09 -0.02
C VAL A 206 -13.79 4.32 0.34
N SER A 207 -14.02 4.68 1.60
CA SER A 207 -15.31 5.13 2.14
C SER A 207 -15.52 6.64 1.84
N SER A 208 -16.23 7.36 2.71
CA SER A 208 -16.43 8.81 2.69
C SER A 208 -16.82 9.28 4.09
N SER A 209 -16.33 10.46 4.49
CA SER A 209 -16.72 11.10 5.75
C SER A 209 -18.20 11.45 5.84
N VAL A 210 -18.96 11.36 4.73
CA VAL A 210 -20.42 11.50 4.79
C VAL A 210 -21.09 10.48 5.73
N VAL A 211 -20.46 9.32 5.95
CA VAL A 211 -20.93 8.29 6.89
C VAL A 211 -20.86 8.78 8.33
N GLY A 212 -19.88 9.63 8.67
CA GLY A 212 -19.80 10.29 9.97
C GLY A 212 -20.67 11.54 10.08
N SER A 213 -20.74 12.37 9.04
CA SER A 213 -21.47 13.64 9.09
C SER A 213 -22.97 13.52 8.81
N LEU A 214 -23.41 12.43 8.17
CA LEU A 214 -24.81 12.12 7.83
C LEU A 214 -25.60 13.30 7.22
N LYS A 215 -25.02 13.95 6.20
CA LYS A 215 -25.66 15.11 5.57
C LYS A 215 -26.96 14.75 4.85
N GLN A 216 -27.96 15.64 4.97
CA GLN A 216 -29.21 15.54 4.22
C GLN A 216 -28.94 15.42 2.71
N LYS A 217 -29.82 14.71 2.00
CA LYS A 217 -29.74 14.40 0.54
C LYS A 217 -28.63 13.42 0.13
N TYR A 218 -27.81 12.92 1.05
CA TYR A 218 -26.77 11.92 0.76
C TYR A 218 -27.14 10.49 1.16
N GLY A 219 -28.39 10.18 1.51
CA GLY A 219 -28.80 8.90 2.11
C GLY A 219 -28.29 7.65 1.38
N ALA A 220 -28.56 7.52 0.08
CA ALA A 220 -28.12 6.35 -0.71
C ALA A 220 -26.59 6.27 -0.84
N TYR A 221 -25.93 7.42 -1.06
CA TYR A 221 -24.47 7.50 -1.13
C TYR A 221 -23.82 7.12 0.21
N ALA A 222 -24.31 7.70 1.31
CA ALA A 222 -23.86 7.38 2.66
C ALA A 222 -24.10 5.90 3.00
N ALA A 223 -25.24 5.32 2.64
CA ALA A 223 -25.50 3.90 2.83
C ALA A 223 -24.50 3.02 2.07
N SER A 224 -24.22 3.33 0.80
CA SER A 224 -23.21 2.60 0.00
C SER A 224 -21.81 2.68 0.62
N LYS A 225 -21.46 3.82 1.23
CA LYS A 225 -20.16 4.02 1.88
C LYS A 225 -20.11 3.35 3.25
N ALA A 226 -21.21 3.35 4.01
CA ALA A 226 -21.33 2.61 5.26
C ALA A 226 -21.19 1.10 5.03
N ALA A 227 -21.74 0.57 3.93
CA ALA A 227 -21.54 -0.83 3.54
C ALA A 227 -20.05 -1.15 3.34
N VAL A 228 -19.27 -0.24 2.73
CA VAL A 228 -17.81 -0.38 2.59
C VAL A 228 -17.12 -0.45 3.96
N GLU A 229 -17.52 0.38 4.92
CA GLU A 229 -16.95 0.36 6.28
C GLU A 229 -17.24 -0.96 7.01
N ALA A 230 -18.47 -1.46 6.89
CA ALA A 230 -18.86 -2.75 7.44
C ALA A 230 -18.07 -3.90 6.82
N MET A 231 -18.00 -3.97 5.48
CA MET A 231 -17.24 -5.00 4.76
C MET A 231 -15.76 -4.97 5.13
N THR A 232 -15.16 -3.78 5.25
CA THR A 232 -13.75 -3.61 5.64
C THR A 232 -13.49 -4.23 7.02
N THR A 233 -14.34 -3.90 8.00
CA THR A 233 -14.16 -4.33 9.38
C THR A 233 -14.39 -5.83 9.55
N ILE A 234 -15.36 -6.39 8.83
CA ILE A 234 -15.65 -7.83 8.82
C ILE A 234 -14.50 -8.58 8.15
N LEU A 235 -14.08 -8.16 6.95
CA LEU A 235 -13.01 -8.84 6.20
C LEU A 235 -11.68 -8.83 6.98
N ALA A 236 -11.36 -7.75 7.69
CA ALA A 236 -10.19 -7.70 8.57
C ALA A 236 -10.15 -8.84 9.61
N LYS A 237 -11.33 -9.25 10.11
CA LYS A 237 -11.48 -10.35 11.09
C LYS A 237 -11.48 -11.71 10.41
N GLU A 238 -12.13 -11.83 9.25
CA GLU A 238 -12.19 -13.06 8.46
C GLU A 238 -10.79 -13.47 7.96
N LEU A 239 -9.93 -12.49 7.68
CA LEU A 239 -8.52 -12.70 7.29
C LEU A 239 -7.57 -13.02 8.45
N LYS A 240 -8.08 -13.37 9.63
CA LYS A 240 -7.25 -13.76 10.79
C LYS A 240 -6.21 -14.82 10.40
N GLY A 241 -4.95 -14.57 10.77
CA GLY A 241 -3.84 -15.49 10.52
C GLY A 241 -3.24 -15.42 9.10
N SER A 242 -3.82 -14.63 8.18
CA SER A 242 -3.28 -14.47 6.82
C SER A 242 -2.06 -13.54 6.72
N GLY A 243 -1.86 -12.66 7.71
CA GLY A 243 -0.88 -11.57 7.64
C GLY A 243 -1.31 -10.38 6.75
N ILE A 244 -2.58 -10.34 6.31
CA ILE A 244 -3.17 -9.25 5.53
C ILE A 244 -3.87 -8.25 6.46
N THR A 245 -3.66 -6.96 6.23
CA THR A 245 -4.44 -5.90 6.89
C THR A 245 -5.49 -5.32 5.96
N VAL A 246 -6.67 -5.02 6.50
CA VAL A 246 -7.78 -4.39 5.77
C VAL A 246 -8.22 -3.13 6.48
N ASN A 247 -8.16 -1.98 5.81
CA ASN A 247 -8.56 -0.70 6.38
C ASN A 247 -9.34 0.14 5.36
N ALA A 248 -10.16 1.07 5.85
CA ALA A 248 -10.85 2.04 5.02
C ALA A 248 -10.28 3.43 5.25
N VAL A 249 -10.12 4.18 4.15
CA VAL A 249 -9.92 5.63 4.20
C VAL A 249 -11.25 6.32 3.90
N ALA A 250 -11.63 7.29 4.72
CA ALA A 250 -12.89 8.03 4.60
C ALA A 250 -12.62 9.53 4.39
N PRO A 251 -12.37 9.99 3.15
CA PRO A 251 -12.07 11.39 2.88
C PRO A 251 -13.24 12.33 3.19
N GLY A 252 -12.91 13.55 3.61
CA GLY A 252 -13.82 14.70 3.59
C GLY A 252 -13.97 15.31 2.20
N PRO A 253 -14.43 16.56 2.09
CA PRO A 253 -14.38 17.32 0.84
C PRO A 253 -12.94 17.46 0.32
N VAL A 254 -12.65 16.91 -0.85
CA VAL A 254 -11.31 16.98 -1.49
C VAL A 254 -11.41 17.70 -2.83
N ALA A 255 -10.53 18.66 -3.06
CA ALA A 255 -10.43 19.43 -4.31
C ALA A 255 -10.06 18.50 -5.48
N THR A 256 -11.08 18.01 -6.17
CA THR A 256 -10.99 17.15 -7.36
C THR A 256 -12.00 17.60 -8.39
N GLU A 257 -11.79 17.28 -9.66
CA GLU A 257 -12.75 17.55 -10.74
C GLU A 257 -14.18 17.10 -10.37
N MET A 258 -14.32 15.86 -9.89
CA MET A 258 -15.60 15.30 -9.40
C MET A 258 -16.22 16.11 -8.25
N PHE A 259 -15.39 16.71 -7.39
CA PHE A 259 -15.91 17.54 -6.30
C PHE A 259 -16.44 18.88 -6.83
N PHE A 260 -15.76 19.50 -7.79
CA PHE A 260 -16.16 20.79 -8.34
C PHE A 260 -17.36 20.70 -9.30
N GLU A 261 -17.57 19.55 -9.92
CA GLU A 261 -18.67 19.32 -10.85
C GLU A 261 -20.03 19.70 -10.23
N GLY A 262 -20.75 20.59 -10.92
CA GLY A 262 -22.07 21.08 -10.53
C GLY A 262 -22.12 22.00 -9.31
N LYS A 263 -20.99 22.52 -8.80
CA LYS A 263 -20.95 23.42 -7.63
C LYS A 263 -20.49 24.83 -8.03
N SER A 264 -21.17 25.84 -7.49
CA SER A 264 -20.73 27.23 -7.59
C SER A 264 -19.55 27.51 -6.66
N GLU A 265 -18.80 28.57 -6.94
CA GLU A 265 -17.68 29.00 -6.08
C GLU A 265 -18.13 29.31 -4.65
N GLU A 266 -19.33 29.89 -4.48
CA GLU A 266 -19.90 30.18 -3.17
C GLU A 266 -20.19 28.89 -2.39
N MET A 267 -20.71 27.87 -3.07
CA MET A 267 -20.96 26.55 -2.47
C MET A 267 -19.64 25.89 -2.06
N VAL A 268 -18.62 25.96 -2.92
CA VAL A 268 -17.27 25.44 -2.64
C VAL A 268 -16.68 26.12 -1.42
N LYS A 269 -16.74 27.46 -1.35
CA LYS A 269 -16.25 28.24 -0.23
C LYS A 269 -16.98 27.89 1.06
N LYS A 270 -18.31 27.79 1.02
CA LYS A 270 -19.12 27.37 2.17
C LYS A 270 -18.69 25.99 2.70
N ILE A 271 -18.48 25.02 1.81
CA ILE A 271 -18.02 23.68 2.22
C ILE A 271 -16.61 23.72 2.82
N ALA A 272 -15.71 24.55 2.28
CA ALA A 272 -14.39 24.75 2.86
C ALA A 272 -14.45 25.41 4.25
N ASP A 273 -15.37 26.35 4.45
CA ASP A 273 -15.58 27.05 5.72
C ASP A 273 -16.22 26.16 6.80
N GLU A 274 -17.02 25.17 6.41
CA GLU A 274 -17.57 24.14 7.31
C GLU A 274 -16.49 23.19 7.84
N CYS A 275 -15.37 23.03 7.14
CA CYS A 275 -14.23 22.24 7.60
C CYS A 275 -13.48 23.03 8.69
N PRO A 276 -13.19 22.45 9.87
CA PRO A 276 -12.40 23.11 10.91
C PRO A 276 -11.03 23.62 10.45
N LEU A 277 -10.38 22.91 9.50
CA LEU A 277 -9.13 23.37 8.90
C LEU A 277 -9.29 24.48 7.83
N LYS A 278 -10.51 24.99 7.62
CA LYS A 278 -10.86 26.13 6.73
C LYS A 278 -10.35 25.98 5.30
N ARG A 279 -10.30 24.75 4.80
CA ARG A 279 -9.93 24.41 3.44
C ARG A 279 -10.55 23.10 3.01
N LEU A 280 -10.63 22.90 1.70
CA LEU A 280 -10.79 21.56 1.15
C LEU A 280 -9.52 20.74 1.38
N GLY A 281 -9.69 19.43 1.52
CA GLY A 281 -8.60 18.49 1.41
C GLY A 281 -7.95 18.57 0.02
N LYS A 282 -6.64 18.31 -0.03
CA LYS A 282 -5.92 18.06 -1.27
C LYS A 282 -5.82 16.55 -1.48
N VAL A 283 -5.54 16.12 -2.71
CA VAL A 283 -5.40 14.69 -3.02
C VAL A 283 -4.27 14.07 -2.20
N GLU A 284 -3.20 14.83 -1.96
CA GLU A 284 -2.02 14.43 -1.20
C GLU A 284 -2.34 14.15 0.28
N ASP A 285 -3.34 14.83 0.85
CA ASP A 285 -3.78 14.59 2.23
C ASP A 285 -4.32 13.15 2.39
N VAL A 286 -5.03 12.65 1.37
CA VAL A 286 -5.56 11.27 1.34
C VAL A 286 -4.49 10.27 0.90
N ALA A 287 -3.74 10.59 -0.15
CA ALA A 287 -2.76 9.70 -0.74
C ALA A 287 -1.63 9.34 0.26
N SER A 288 -1.25 10.28 1.13
CA SER A 288 -0.24 10.05 2.17
C SER A 288 -0.68 8.98 3.17
N LEU A 289 -1.97 8.96 3.57
CA LEU A 289 -2.49 7.91 4.43
C LEU A 289 -2.55 6.55 3.73
N VAL A 290 -3.03 6.52 2.48
CA VAL A 290 -3.08 5.26 1.71
C VAL A 290 -1.68 4.68 1.53
N ARG A 291 -0.68 5.52 1.28
CA ARG A 291 0.73 5.13 1.24
C ARG A 291 1.18 4.52 2.57
N PHE A 292 0.87 5.16 3.70
CA PHE A 292 1.20 4.63 5.03
C PHE A 292 0.56 3.25 5.26
N LEU A 293 -0.74 3.11 4.98
CA LEU A 293 -1.46 1.84 5.11
C LEU A 293 -0.97 0.76 4.15
N GLY A 294 -0.52 1.14 2.94
CA GLY A 294 0.06 0.23 1.95
C GLY A 294 1.49 -0.23 2.28
N SER A 295 2.14 0.42 3.24
CA SER A 295 3.52 0.12 3.66
C SER A 295 3.58 -0.87 4.82
N ASP A 296 4.78 -1.23 5.25
CA ASP A 296 4.98 -2.01 6.47
C ASP A 296 4.75 -1.20 7.74
N ALA A 297 4.89 0.12 7.70
CA ALA A 297 4.59 0.98 8.84
C ALA A 297 3.10 0.91 9.23
N GLY A 298 2.22 0.66 8.26
CA GLY A 298 0.80 0.42 8.48
C GLY A 298 0.45 -0.99 8.98
N GLY A 299 1.43 -1.90 9.15
CA GLY A 299 1.19 -3.32 9.41
C GLY A 299 0.46 -3.64 10.72
N TRP A 300 0.42 -2.69 11.67
CA TRP A 300 -0.34 -2.83 12.93
C TRP A 300 -1.71 -2.14 12.91
N VAL A 301 -2.05 -1.47 11.82
CA VAL A 301 -3.35 -0.84 11.62
C VAL A 301 -4.23 -1.83 10.86
N ASN A 302 -5.25 -2.37 11.52
CA ASN A 302 -6.14 -3.36 10.91
C ASN A 302 -7.59 -3.16 11.36
N GLY A 303 -8.54 -3.32 10.43
CA GLY A 303 -9.97 -3.12 10.67
C GLY A 303 -10.37 -1.68 10.98
N GLN A 304 -9.54 -0.70 10.63
CA GLN A 304 -9.79 0.70 10.97
C GLN A 304 -10.51 1.45 9.86
N ILE A 305 -11.40 2.37 10.26
CA ILE A 305 -12.02 3.37 9.39
C ILE A 305 -11.39 4.73 9.72
N ILE A 306 -10.46 5.17 8.89
CA ILE A 306 -9.68 6.37 9.16
C ILE A 306 -10.23 7.54 8.36
N ARG A 307 -10.76 8.54 9.06
CA ARG A 307 -11.28 9.77 8.46
C ARG A 307 -10.15 10.73 8.13
N VAL A 308 -10.07 11.16 6.87
CA VAL A 308 -9.10 12.15 6.38
C VAL A 308 -9.88 13.37 5.91
N ASN A 309 -10.29 14.21 6.86
CA ASN A 309 -11.40 15.13 6.61
C ASN A 309 -11.25 16.51 7.25
N GLY A 310 -10.11 16.80 7.88
CA GLY A 310 -9.86 18.10 8.52
C GLY A 310 -10.84 18.45 9.66
N GLY A 311 -11.46 17.45 10.29
CA GLY A 311 -12.44 17.63 11.36
C GLY A 311 -13.88 17.81 10.86
N TYR A 312 -14.14 17.57 9.58
CA TYR A 312 -15.47 17.74 8.96
C TYR A 312 -16.56 16.78 9.50
N ALA A 313 -16.18 15.59 9.94
CA ALA A 313 -17.07 14.53 10.44
C ALA A 313 -16.42 13.75 11.57
#